data_AF-A0A0Q1AII5-F1
#
_entry.id   AF-A0A0Q1AII5-F1
#
_cell.length_a   1.000
_cell.length_b   1.000
_cell.length_c   1.000
_cell.angle_alpha   90.00
_cell.angle_beta   90.00
_cell.angle_gamma   90.00
#
_symmetry.space_group_name_H-M   'P 1'
#
loop_
_entity.id
_entity.type
_entity.pdbx_description
1 polymer ?
#
loop_
_entity_poly.entity_id
_entity_poly.type
_entity_poly.pdbx_seq_one_letter_code
_entity_poly.pdbx_strand_id
1 'polypeptide(L)'
;MGWWIVLAVVLTMAVAWAYFTAQRLNRLHIRTDSALQNLQASLDRRASLVEALIPEAAAPARELLSVDYSMYSLDRRALLEARLEESLAKVASSPSRSLPPQVVDASARVGLAWRFYNDAVTDTRALRTRPVVRALRLGGTAPLPVYFELPHAPEA
;
A
#
# COMPACT_ATOMS: atom_id res chain seq x y z
N MET A 1 -18.75 47.28 -19.21
CA MET A 1 -17.43 47.44 -18.54
C MET A 1 -17.17 46.43 -17.41
N GLY A 2 -18.16 46.00 -16.61
CA GLY A 2 -17.91 45.08 -15.47
C GLY A 2 -17.55 43.62 -15.78
N TRP A 3 -17.68 43.17 -17.03
CA TRP A 3 -17.41 41.77 -17.42
C TRP A 3 -15.97 41.33 -17.16
N TRP A 4 -14.99 42.22 -17.37
CA TRP A 4 -13.58 41.92 -17.10
C TRP A 4 -13.29 41.68 -15.62
N ILE A 5 -14.00 42.38 -14.72
CA ILE A 5 -13.89 42.16 -13.27
C ILE A 5 -14.44 40.79 -12.91
N VAL A 6 -15.62 40.42 -13.45
CA VAL A 6 -16.20 39.09 -13.24
C VAL A 6 -15.24 38.00 -13.75
N LEU A 7 -14.67 38.19 -14.93
CA LEU A 7 -13.73 37.25 -15.53
C LEU A 7 -12.43 37.11 -14.70
N ALA A 8 -11.89 38.23 -14.19
CA ALA A 8 -10.73 38.22 -13.29
C ALA A 8 -11.02 37.51 -11.96
N VAL A 9 -12.20 37.73 -11.37
CA VAL A 9 -12.63 37.06 -10.12
C VAL A 9 -12.78 35.56 -10.35
N VAL A 10 -13.45 35.15 -11.42
CA VAL A 10 -13.62 33.73 -11.78
C VAL A 10 -12.27 33.06 -12.02
N LEU A 11 -11.37 33.72 -12.76
CA LEU A 11 -10.03 33.21 -13.02
C LEU A 11 -9.22 33.04 -11.73
N THR A 12 -9.25 34.04 -10.84
CA THR A 12 -8.54 33.98 -9.55
C THR A 12 -9.07 32.85 -8.68
N MET A 13 -10.40 32.67 -8.63
CA MET A 13 -11.03 31.60 -7.87
C MET A 13 -10.69 30.22 -8.44
N ALA A 14 -10.62 30.10 -9.78
CA ALA A 14 -10.19 28.86 -10.44
C ALA A 14 -8.71 28.52 -10.13
N VAL A 15 -7.81 29.51 -10.16
CA VAL A 15 -6.39 29.32 -9.82
C VAL A 15 -6.22 28.92 -8.35
N ALA A 16 -6.89 29.61 -7.43
CA ALA A 16 -6.86 29.28 -6.00
C ALA A 16 -7.38 27.85 -5.75
N TRP A 17 -8.49 27.48 -6.38
CA TRP A 17 -9.05 26.13 -6.30
C TRP A 17 -8.09 25.05 -6.85
N ALA A 18 -7.44 25.33 -7.98
CA ALA A 18 -6.45 24.42 -8.57
C ALA A 18 -5.24 24.24 -7.63
N TYR A 19 -4.77 25.32 -7.00
CA TYR A 19 -3.69 25.29 -6.01
C TYR A 19 -4.04 24.42 -4.79
N PHE A 20 -5.22 24.62 -4.18
CA PHE A 20 -5.69 23.80 -3.07
C PHE A 20 -5.81 22.31 -3.46
N THR A 21 -6.29 22.04 -4.66
CA THR A 21 -6.43 20.67 -5.17
C THR A 21 -5.07 20.01 -5.39
N ALA A 22 -4.10 20.74 -5.94
CA ALA A 22 -2.73 20.25 -6.12
C ALA A 22 -2.06 19.94 -4.76
N GLN A 23 -2.21 20.82 -3.77
CA GLN A 23 -1.66 20.61 -2.43
C GLN A 23 -2.31 19.41 -1.73
N ARG A 24 -3.63 19.23 -1.88
CA ARG A 24 -4.35 18.06 -1.37
C ARG A 24 -3.85 16.77 -2.01
N LEU A 25 -3.61 16.78 -3.32
CA LEU A 25 -3.09 15.63 -4.04
C LEU A 25 -1.67 15.27 -3.59
N ASN A 26 -0.78 16.25 -3.47
CA ASN A 26 0.59 16.03 -2.98
C ASN A 26 0.60 15.38 -1.59
N ARG A 27 -0.26 15.83 -0.68
CA ARG A 27 -0.40 15.23 0.65
C ARG A 27 -0.86 13.77 0.59
N LEU A 28 -1.77 13.43 -0.34
CA LEU A 28 -2.23 12.05 -0.52
C LEU A 28 -1.14 11.15 -1.12
N HIS A 29 -0.32 11.68 -2.04
CA HIS A 29 0.84 10.96 -2.56
C HIS A 29 1.84 10.63 -1.46
N ILE A 30 2.27 11.63 -0.68
CA ILE A 30 3.18 11.41 0.46
C ILE A 30 2.61 10.38 1.46
N ARG A 31 1.29 10.42 1.71
CA ARG A 31 0.63 9.45 2.60
C ARG A 31 0.61 8.04 2.01
N THR A 32 0.40 7.91 0.71
CA THR A 32 0.37 6.60 0.03
C THR A 32 1.77 6.00 -0.03
N ASP A 33 2.78 6.82 -0.35
CA ASP A 33 4.18 6.38 -0.41
C ASP A 33 4.69 5.96 0.97
N SER A 34 4.37 6.72 2.02
CA SER A 34 4.72 6.34 3.40
C SER A 34 3.97 5.10 3.88
N ALA A 35 2.69 4.93 3.52
CA ALA A 35 1.95 3.70 3.81
C ALA A 35 2.54 2.48 3.09
N LEU A 36 2.99 2.64 1.85
CA LEU A 36 3.68 1.61 1.09
C LEU A 36 4.99 1.21 1.77
N GLN A 37 5.84 2.18 2.14
CA GLN A 37 7.10 1.92 2.87
C GLN A 37 6.87 1.18 4.19
N ASN A 38 5.84 1.56 4.94
CA ASN A 38 5.47 0.87 6.19
C ASN A 38 5.02 -0.58 5.95
N LEU A 39 4.27 -0.83 4.88
CA LEU A 39 3.88 -2.19 4.47
C LEU A 39 5.11 -3.02 4.10
N GLN A 40 6.02 -2.48 3.29
CA GLN A 40 7.27 -3.14 2.89
C GLN A 40 8.11 -3.53 4.11
N ALA A 41 8.36 -2.58 5.02
CA ALA A 41 9.10 -2.83 6.24
C ALA A 41 8.45 -3.91 7.13
N SER A 42 7.12 -3.92 7.20
CA SER A 42 6.38 -4.94 7.97
C SER A 42 6.50 -6.33 7.35
N LEU A 43 6.41 -6.43 6.02
CA LEU A 43 6.58 -7.69 5.27
C LEU A 43 8.02 -8.24 5.41
N ASP A 44 9.03 -7.40 5.22
CA ASP A 44 10.44 -7.79 5.42
C ASP A 44 10.71 -8.25 6.84
N ARG A 45 10.18 -7.52 7.84
CA ARG A 45 10.35 -7.90 9.23
C ARG A 45 9.74 -9.27 9.49
N ARG A 46 8.54 -9.54 8.98
CA ARG A 46 7.90 -10.85 9.10
C ARG A 46 8.72 -11.95 8.41
N ALA A 47 9.14 -11.72 7.17
CA ALA A 47 9.94 -12.68 6.41
C ALA A 47 11.25 -13.01 7.14
N SER A 48 11.97 -12.01 7.66
CA SER A 48 13.21 -12.24 8.43
C SER A 48 12.99 -13.06 9.71
N LEU A 49 11.87 -12.85 10.41
CA LEU A 49 11.52 -13.62 11.60
C LEU A 49 11.11 -15.05 11.26
N VAL A 50 10.38 -15.25 10.16
CA VAL A 50 10.01 -16.59 9.69
C VAL A 50 11.24 -17.37 9.25
N GLU A 51 12.16 -16.74 8.51
CA GLU A 51 13.44 -17.35 8.11
C GLU A 51 14.27 -17.79 9.32
N ALA A 52 14.35 -16.96 10.35
CA ALA A 52 15.16 -17.25 11.53
C ALA A 52 14.53 -18.28 12.49
N LEU A 53 13.20 -18.31 12.60
CA LEU A 53 12.50 -19.04 13.67
C LEU A 53 11.74 -20.29 13.19
N ILE A 54 11.46 -20.42 11.89
CA ILE A 54 10.65 -21.50 11.34
C ILE A 54 11.42 -22.15 10.17
N PRO A 55 12.23 -23.18 10.45
CA PRO A 55 13.05 -23.85 9.43
C PRO A 55 12.24 -24.35 8.22
N GLU A 56 11.01 -24.83 8.45
CA GLU A 56 10.12 -25.33 7.40
C GLU A 56 9.65 -24.25 6.42
N ALA A 57 9.60 -23.00 6.88
CA ALA A 57 9.18 -21.84 6.10
C ALA A 57 10.35 -20.91 5.72
N ALA A 58 11.59 -21.31 6.01
CA ALA A 58 12.76 -20.47 5.77
C ALA A 58 13.06 -20.27 4.27
N ALA A 59 12.87 -21.31 3.45
CA ALA A 59 13.05 -21.19 2.00
C ALA A 59 12.11 -20.17 1.34
N PRO A 60 10.77 -20.23 1.53
CA PRO A 60 9.88 -19.21 0.97
C PRO A 60 10.11 -17.81 1.56
N ALA A 61 10.48 -17.71 2.85
CA ALA A 61 10.81 -16.44 3.48
C ALA A 61 12.07 -15.79 2.86
N ARG A 62 13.09 -16.58 2.56
CA ARG A 62 14.31 -16.09 1.91
C ARG A 62 14.08 -15.70 0.45
N GLU A 63 13.21 -16.42 -0.27
CA GLU A 63 12.80 -16.03 -1.61
C GLU A 63 12.12 -14.65 -1.58
N LEU A 64 11.22 -14.42 -0.63
CA LEU A 64 10.58 -13.12 -0.41
C LEU A 64 11.61 -12.00 -0.19
N LEU A 65 12.58 -12.18 0.71
CA LEU A 65 13.62 -11.17 0.97
C LEU A 65 14.50 -10.85 -0.24
N SER A 66 14.54 -11.71 -1.26
CA SER A 66 15.26 -11.48 -2.51
C SER A 66 14.47 -10.72 -3.58
N VAL A 67 13.16 -10.53 -3.39
CA VAL A 67 12.28 -9.84 -4.35
C VAL A 67 12.17 -8.36 -4.03
N ASP A 68 12.46 -7.51 -5.02
CA ASP A 68 12.30 -6.07 -4.92
C ASP A 68 10.83 -5.62 -4.90
N TYR A 69 10.58 -4.49 -4.25
CA TYR A 69 9.27 -3.89 -4.01
C TYR A 69 8.82 -2.91 -5.11
N SER A 70 9.11 -3.21 -6.37
CA SER A 70 8.64 -2.40 -7.49
C SER A 70 7.10 -2.47 -7.62
N MET A 71 6.45 -1.38 -8.04
CA MET A 71 5.01 -1.37 -8.33
C MET A 71 4.58 -2.44 -9.35
N TYR A 72 5.50 -2.88 -10.23
CA TYR A 72 5.25 -3.91 -11.24
C TYR A 72 5.46 -5.34 -10.70
N SER A 73 6.08 -5.49 -9.53
CA SER A 73 6.33 -6.79 -8.88
C SER A 73 5.39 -7.07 -7.71
N LEU A 74 4.43 -6.18 -7.42
CA LEU A 74 3.48 -6.38 -6.32
C LEU A 74 2.67 -7.68 -6.48
N ASP A 75 2.20 -8.00 -7.69
CA ASP A 75 1.47 -9.24 -7.95
C ASP A 75 2.37 -10.47 -7.73
N ARG A 76 3.62 -10.40 -8.21
CA ARG A 76 4.61 -11.46 -7.99
C ARG A 76 4.90 -11.64 -6.51
N ARG A 77 4.98 -10.54 -5.75
CA ARG A 77 5.19 -10.56 -4.30
C ARG A 77 3.98 -11.19 -3.59
N ALA A 78 2.77 -10.80 -3.94
CA ALA A 78 1.53 -11.36 -3.37
C ALA A 78 1.46 -12.89 -3.56
N LEU A 79 1.85 -13.40 -4.73
CA LEU A 79 1.92 -14.84 -4.99
C LEU A 79 2.93 -15.56 -4.08
N LEU A 80 4.08 -14.94 -3.80
CA LEU A 80 5.08 -15.50 -2.88
C LEU A 80 4.62 -15.42 -1.42
N GLU A 81 3.94 -14.34 -1.03
CA GLU A 81 3.35 -14.22 0.31
C GLU A 81 2.29 -15.31 0.55
N ALA A 82 1.52 -15.69 -0.49
CA ALA A 82 0.59 -16.82 -0.42
C ALA A 82 1.29 -18.15 -0.13
N ARG A 83 2.43 -18.40 -0.77
CA ARG A 83 3.23 -19.61 -0.50
C ARG A 83 3.79 -19.62 0.92
N LEU A 84 4.24 -18.46 1.41
CA LEU A 84 4.68 -18.31 2.79
C LEU A 84 3.52 -18.62 3.76
N GLU A 85 2.34 -18.05 3.53
CA GLU A 85 1.17 -18.31 4.36
C GLU A 85 0.77 -19.79 4.37
N GLU A 86 0.80 -20.47 3.23
CA GLU A 86 0.56 -21.91 3.15
C GLU A 86 1.56 -22.69 4.01
N SER A 87 2.85 -22.31 4.00
CA SER A 87 3.87 -22.94 4.85
C SER A 87 3.64 -22.69 6.34
N LEU A 88 3.22 -21.47 6.72
CA LEU A 88 2.90 -21.11 8.10
C LEU A 88 1.65 -21.85 8.59
N ALA A 89 0.63 -22.02 7.75
CA ALA A 89 -0.59 -22.77 8.06
C ALA A 89 -0.29 -24.25 8.35
N LYS A 90 0.63 -24.87 7.61
CA LYS A 90 1.10 -26.24 7.85
C LYS A 90 1.78 -26.38 9.22
N VAL A 91 2.61 -25.40 9.59
CA VAL A 91 3.27 -25.36 10.90
C VAL A 91 2.26 -25.16 12.03
N ALA A 92 1.31 -24.23 11.86
CA ALA A 92 0.27 -23.94 12.85
C ALA A 92 -0.72 -25.10 13.07
N SER A 93 -0.91 -25.96 12.07
CA SER A 93 -1.80 -27.13 12.14
C SER A 93 -1.18 -28.32 12.88
N SER A 94 0.10 -28.25 13.24
CA SER A 94 0.79 -29.34 13.95
C SER A 94 0.46 -29.30 15.46
N PRO A 95 -0.11 -30.37 16.05
CA PRO A 95 -0.57 -30.37 17.46
C PRO A 95 0.50 -30.06 18.51
N SER A 96 1.76 -30.34 18.17
CA SER A 96 2.93 -30.22 19.05
C SER A 96 3.76 -28.95 18.80
N ARG A 97 3.35 -28.09 17.87
CA ARG A 97 4.14 -26.90 17.49
C ARG A 97 3.24 -25.68 17.31
N SER A 98 3.52 -24.64 18.09
CA SER A 98 2.87 -23.33 17.94
C SER A 98 3.76 -22.36 17.17
N LEU A 99 3.14 -21.38 16.50
CA LEU A 99 3.89 -20.30 15.88
C LEU A 99 4.59 -19.46 16.96
N PRO A 100 5.86 -19.07 16.76
CA PRO A 100 6.54 -18.16 17.68
C PRO A 100 5.75 -16.85 17.84
N PRO A 101 5.64 -16.30 19.07
CA PRO A 101 4.84 -15.10 19.31
C PRO A 101 5.32 -13.89 18.50
N GLN A 102 6.61 -13.83 18.19
CA GLN A 102 7.21 -12.79 17.35
C GLN A 102 6.66 -12.82 15.91
N VAL A 103 6.41 -14.02 15.36
CA VAL A 103 5.85 -14.20 14.01
C VAL A 103 4.37 -13.85 14.00
N VAL A 104 3.65 -14.18 15.08
CA VAL A 104 2.23 -13.82 15.25
C VAL A 104 2.06 -12.30 15.31
N ASP A 105 2.83 -11.61 16.15
CA ASP A 105 2.82 -10.14 16.24
C ASP A 105 3.21 -9.49 14.90
N ALA A 106 4.26 -9.97 14.24
CA ALA A 106 4.66 -9.47 12.93
C ALA A 106 3.55 -9.66 11.86
N SER A 107 2.84 -10.79 11.88
CA SER A 107 1.71 -11.04 10.98
C SER A 107 0.53 -10.10 11.24
N ALA A 108 0.22 -9.83 12.51
CA ALA A 108 -0.82 -8.85 12.88
C ALA A 108 -0.46 -7.43 12.39
N ARG A 109 0.81 -7.01 12.54
CA ARG A 109 1.30 -5.72 12.04
C ARG A 109 1.23 -5.61 10.52
N VAL A 110 1.55 -6.68 9.79
CA VAL A 110 1.40 -6.75 8.33
C VAL A 110 -0.06 -6.51 7.93
N GLY A 111 -1.02 -7.17 8.60
CA GLY A 111 -2.44 -6.98 8.34
C GLY A 111 -2.90 -5.53 8.53
N LEU A 112 -2.41 -4.86 9.58
CA LEU A 112 -2.72 -3.44 9.82
C LEU A 112 -2.07 -2.52 8.77
N ALA A 113 -0.81 -2.75 8.42
CA ALA A 113 -0.11 -1.98 7.40
C ALA A 113 -0.78 -2.13 6.02
N TRP A 114 -1.23 -3.35 5.70
CA TRP A 114 -1.97 -3.67 4.48
C TRP A 114 -3.26 -2.86 4.35
N ARG A 115 -4.06 -2.80 5.43
CA ARG A 115 -5.29 -2.00 5.46
C ARG A 115 -4.99 -0.51 5.25
N PHE A 116 -4.03 0.04 5.98
CA PHE A 116 -3.66 1.45 5.83
C PHE A 116 -3.13 1.82 4.43
N TYR A 117 -2.39 0.91 3.80
CA TYR A 117 -1.99 1.09 2.41
C TYR A 117 -3.20 1.11 1.49
N ASN A 118 -4.09 0.11 1.55
CA ASN A 118 -5.27 0.03 0.69
C ASN A 118 -6.27 1.19 0.90
N ASP A 119 -6.40 1.70 2.13
CA ASP A 119 -7.16 2.91 2.42
C ASP A 119 -6.52 4.14 1.73
N ALA A 120 -5.20 4.29 1.82
CA ALA A 120 -4.48 5.37 1.15
C ALA A 120 -4.57 5.27 -0.39
N VAL A 121 -4.53 4.06 -0.95
CA VAL A 121 -4.77 3.81 -2.39
C VAL A 121 -6.18 4.26 -2.78
N THR A 122 -7.19 3.92 -1.98
CA THR A 122 -8.58 4.29 -2.22
C THR A 122 -8.78 5.80 -2.19
N ASP A 123 -8.26 6.49 -1.17
CA ASP A 123 -8.29 7.95 -1.06
C ASP A 123 -7.65 8.64 -2.28
N THR A 124 -6.49 8.14 -2.70
CA THR A 124 -5.73 8.69 -3.82
C THR A 124 -6.42 8.45 -5.16
N ARG A 125 -6.96 7.24 -5.38
CA ARG A 125 -7.74 6.93 -6.59
C ARG A 125 -9.01 7.75 -6.66
N ALA A 126 -9.77 7.86 -5.57
CA ALA A 126 -11.02 8.62 -5.51
C ALA A 126 -10.84 10.11 -5.86
N LEU A 127 -9.68 10.71 -5.52
CA LEU A 127 -9.36 12.08 -5.92
C LEU A 127 -8.89 12.16 -7.37
N ARG A 128 -7.99 11.26 -7.81
CA ARG A 128 -7.42 11.28 -9.16
C ARG A 128 -8.42 10.95 -10.27
N THR A 129 -9.47 10.20 -9.98
CA THR A 129 -10.53 9.88 -10.95
C THR A 129 -11.56 11.00 -11.13
N ARG A 130 -11.53 12.07 -10.30
CA ARG A 130 -12.48 13.19 -10.45
C ARG A 130 -12.31 13.90 -11.80
N PRO A 131 -13.41 14.20 -12.52
CA PRO A 131 -13.34 14.72 -13.89
C PRO A 131 -12.60 16.05 -13.98
N VAL A 132 -12.75 16.93 -12.98
CA VAL A 132 -12.07 18.23 -12.95
C VAL A 132 -10.55 18.09 -12.75
N VAL A 133 -10.12 17.15 -11.90
CA VAL A 133 -8.69 16.86 -11.67
C VAL A 133 -8.05 16.26 -12.93
N ARG A 134 -8.80 15.39 -13.63
CA ARG A 134 -8.37 14.77 -14.88
C ARG A 134 -8.31 15.78 -16.03
N ALA A 135 -9.31 16.64 -16.16
CA ALA A 135 -9.37 17.68 -17.19
C ALA A 135 -8.21 18.68 -17.07
N LEU A 136 -7.86 19.05 -15.85
CA LEU A 136 -6.76 19.99 -15.58
C LEU A 136 -5.38 19.31 -15.49
N ARG A 137 -5.30 17.98 -15.68
CA ARG A 137 -4.05 17.18 -15.57
C ARG A 137 -3.26 17.42 -14.27
N LEU A 138 -3.94 17.84 -13.20
CA LEU A 138 -3.35 18.12 -11.89
C LEU A 138 -2.77 16.84 -11.24
N GLY A 139 -3.24 15.68 -11.70
CA GLY A 139 -2.75 14.36 -11.32
C GLY A 139 -1.31 14.04 -11.72
N GLY A 140 -0.72 14.77 -12.67
CA GLY A 140 0.55 14.40 -13.30
C GLY A 140 0.46 13.13 -14.16
N THR A 141 1.61 12.60 -14.59
CA THR A 141 1.76 11.36 -15.37
C THR A 141 2.05 10.12 -14.52
N ALA A 142 2.21 10.27 -13.20
CA ALA A 142 2.54 9.15 -12.33
C ALA A 142 1.40 8.10 -12.33
N PRO A 143 1.73 6.80 -12.41
CA PRO A 143 0.74 5.73 -12.48
C PRO A 143 -0.22 5.77 -11.28
N LEU A 144 -1.42 5.22 -11.47
CA LEU A 144 -2.38 5.07 -10.38
C LEU A 144 -1.85 4.02 -9.40
N PRO A 145 -1.93 4.27 -8.08
CA PRO A 145 -1.54 3.27 -7.10
C PRO A 145 -2.39 2.00 -7.27
N VAL A 146 -1.76 0.85 -7.06
CA VAL A 146 -2.35 -0.49 -7.24
C VAL A 146 -2.63 -1.10 -5.87
N TYR A 147 -3.77 -1.77 -5.73
CA TYR A 147 -4.12 -2.48 -4.50
C TYR A 147 -3.16 -3.63 -4.28
N PHE A 148 -2.77 -3.86 -3.03
CA PHE A 148 -2.03 -5.06 -2.67
C PHE A 148 -3.04 -6.11 -2.25
N GLU A 149 -2.99 -7.30 -2.85
CA GLU A 149 -3.84 -8.42 -2.47
C GLU A 149 -3.07 -9.32 -1.51
N LEU A 150 -3.54 -9.40 -0.26
CA LEU A 150 -2.99 -10.33 0.73
C LEU A 150 -3.93 -11.55 0.82
N PRO A 151 -3.42 -12.78 0.64
CA PRO A 151 -4.27 -13.98 0.55
C PRO A 151 -5.09 -14.22 1.82
N HIS A 152 -4.54 -13.90 2.99
CA HIS A 152 -5.25 -13.89 4.26
C HIS A 152 -5.13 -12.52 4.93
N ALA A 153 -6.01 -11.59 4.59
CA ALA A 153 -6.23 -10.44 5.45
C ALA A 153 -6.78 -10.95 6.79
N PRO A 154 -6.17 -10.63 7.96
CA PRO A 154 -6.74 -11.05 9.23
C PRO A 154 -8.15 -10.45 9.32
N GLU A 155 -9.18 -11.28 9.45
CA GLU A 155 -10.51 -10.81 9.83
C GLU A 155 -10.39 -10.19 11.23
N ALA A 156 -10.89 -8.97 11.39
CA ALA A 156 -10.85 -8.26 12.67
C ALA A 156 -11.92 -8.82 13.62
#